data_AF-A0A1A8EKQ7-F1
#
_entry.id   AF-A0A1A8EKQ7-F1
#
_cell.length_a   1.000
_cell.length_b   1.000
_cell.length_c   1.000
_cell.angle_alpha   90.00
_cell.angle_beta   90.00
_cell.angle_gamma   90.00
#
_symmetry.space_group_name_H-M   'P 1'
#
loop_
_entity.id
_entity.type
_entity.pdbx_description
1 polymer ?
#
loop_
_entity_poly.entity_id
_entity_poly.type
_entity_poly.pdbx_seq_one_letter_code
_entity_poly.pdbx_strand_id
1 'polypeptide(L)'
;MLVTVFCAPRDRPETTFALEVSPELELRDFVALCELESGIPAGEIQITYVEQPLKDPTRALGTYGVKDGDVVVLRQAERRPPQTQPAFPGLPRIDFRSIAVPGTSSSTNQRAPRPQQPAPPPQPQPQPPPPPQRAAQPSAPLAFRGPAPQGLDNPALLQQMLLTNPHELSLLKERNPPLAEALLSGDLERFTKVLLEQQQDRAKRDQERIRLLTADPFDLEAQAKIEEEIRQHNVEENMTIAMEEAPESFGQVVMLYINCKVNGHPVKAFVDSGAQMTIMSQACAERCNIMRLVDRRWAGIAKGVGTQKIIGRVHLAQVQIEGDFLPCSFSILEDQPMDMLLGLDMLKRHQCSIDLKKSVLVISTTGTETRFLSESELPECARLAYGAEGREDARPEEVADRELAEALQRSIQESGQH
;
A
#
# COMPACT_ATOMS: atom_id res chain seq x y z
N MET A 1 -22.52 -28.92 13.24
CA MET A 1 -22.12 -29.76 14.37
C MET A 1 -20.91 -29.14 15.04
N LEU A 2 -20.95 -28.99 16.35
CA LEU A 2 -19.84 -28.46 17.14
C LEU A 2 -18.89 -29.61 17.51
N VAL A 3 -17.68 -29.60 16.95
CA VAL A 3 -16.65 -30.61 17.21
C VAL A 3 -15.54 -29.99 18.03
N THR A 4 -15.22 -30.59 19.17
CA THR A 4 -14.11 -30.14 20.02
C THR A 4 -12.82 -30.83 19.57
N VAL A 5 -11.81 -30.06 19.20
CA VAL A 5 -10.49 -30.57 18.80
C VAL A 5 -9.54 -30.45 19.99
N PHE A 6 -9.11 -31.60 20.51
CA PHE A 6 -8.00 -31.68 21.46
C PHE A 6 -6.69 -31.78 20.69
N CYS A 7 -5.92 -30.70 20.68
CA CYS A 7 -4.64 -30.59 20.00
C CYS A 7 -3.51 -30.90 20.97
N ALA A 8 -2.69 -31.89 20.62
CA ALA A 8 -1.45 -32.22 21.30
C ALA A 8 -0.25 -31.99 20.35
N PRO A 9 0.27 -30.75 20.27
CA PRO A 9 1.48 -30.44 19.51
C PRO A 9 2.72 -31.09 20.16
N ARG A 10 3.79 -31.28 19.38
CA ARG A 10 5.04 -31.84 19.93
C ARG A 10 5.83 -30.84 20.79
N ASP A 11 5.89 -29.58 20.34
CA ASP A 11 6.78 -28.56 20.90
C ASP A 11 6.02 -27.39 21.58
N ARG A 12 4.72 -27.57 21.83
CA ARG A 12 3.83 -26.55 22.42
C ARG A 12 2.89 -27.18 23.46
N PRO A 13 2.38 -26.40 24.43
CA PRO A 13 1.38 -26.89 25.36
C PRO A 13 0.13 -27.39 24.63
N GLU A 14 -0.53 -28.39 25.21
CA GLU A 14 -1.81 -28.92 24.73
C GLU A 14 -2.85 -27.79 24.68
N THR A 15 -3.59 -27.74 23.58
CA THR A 15 -4.64 -26.74 23.37
C THR A 15 -5.92 -27.41 22.92
N THR A 16 -7.05 -26.88 23.36
CA THR A 16 -8.37 -27.36 22.94
C THR A 16 -9.14 -26.22 22.31
N PHE A 17 -9.70 -26.44 21.13
CA PHE A 17 -10.54 -25.47 20.44
C PHE A 17 -11.77 -26.15 19.86
N ALA A 18 -12.86 -25.42 19.66
CA ALA A 18 -14.11 -25.95 19.12
C ALA A 18 -14.34 -25.42 17.71
N LEU A 19 -14.69 -26.31 16.78
CA LEU A 19 -15.00 -26.00 15.39
C LEU A 19 -16.47 -26.29 15.11
N GLU A 20 -17.20 -25.29 14.64
CA GLU A 20 -18.56 -25.47 14.13
C GLU A 20 -18.48 -25.83 12.64
N VAL A 21 -18.74 -27.09 12.31
CA VAL A 21 -18.57 -27.64 10.96
C VAL A 21 -19.84 -28.36 10.50
N SER A 22 -20.07 -28.42 9.19
CA SER A 22 -21.17 -29.24 8.65
C SER A 22 -20.78 -30.73 8.71
N PRO A 23 -21.73 -31.65 8.96
CA PRO A 23 -21.46 -33.09 8.93
C PRO A 23 -21.06 -33.60 7.53
N GLU A 24 -21.36 -32.85 6.47
CA GLU A 24 -20.97 -33.12 5.09
C GLU A 24 -19.56 -32.60 4.75
N LEU A 25 -18.91 -31.85 5.65
CA LEU A 25 -17.57 -31.31 5.42
C LEU A 25 -16.55 -32.43 5.18
N GLU A 26 -15.78 -32.34 4.10
CA GLU A 26 -14.71 -33.28 3.79
C GLU A 26 -13.55 -33.18 4.78
N LEU A 27 -12.88 -34.31 5.03
CA LEU A 27 -11.73 -34.36 5.93
C LEU A 27 -10.61 -33.39 5.50
N ARG A 28 -10.40 -33.18 4.19
CA ARG A 28 -9.41 -32.23 3.67
C ARG A 28 -9.66 -30.81 4.20
N ASP A 29 -10.89 -30.35 4.10
CA ASP A 29 -11.27 -29.00 4.51
C ASP A 29 -11.26 -28.89 6.04
N PHE A 30 -11.63 -29.96 6.74
CA PHE A 30 -11.51 -30.04 8.18
C PHE A 30 -10.05 -29.95 8.66
N VAL A 31 -9.10 -30.58 7.96
CA VAL A 31 -7.66 -30.48 8.24
C VAL A 31 -7.17 -29.05 7.99
N ALA A 32 -7.64 -28.36 6.96
CA ALA A 32 -7.30 -26.97 6.70
C ALA A 32 -7.81 -26.03 7.82
N LEU A 33 -9.01 -26.27 8.35
CA LEU A 33 -9.53 -25.55 9.51
C LEU A 33 -8.68 -25.84 10.76
N CYS A 34 -8.26 -27.08 10.95
CA CYS A 34 -7.37 -27.46 12.04
C CYS A 34 -5.97 -26.84 11.92
N GLU A 35 -5.43 -26.70 10.71
CA GLU A 35 -4.15 -26.01 10.43
C GLU A 35 -4.22 -24.53 10.82
N LEU A 36 -5.33 -23.87 10.48
CA LEU A 36 -5.55 -22.46 10.83
C LEU A 36 -5.59 -22.23 12.35
N GLU A 37 -6.30 -23.09 13.09
CA GLU A 37 -6.47 -22.94 14.54
C GLU A 37 -5.26 -23.44 15.36
N SER A 38 -4.63 -24.55 14.93
CA SER A 38 -3.49 -25.13 15.66
C SER A 38 -2.13 -24.54 15.26
N GLY A 39 -2.04 -23.95 14.07
CA GLY A 39 -0.78 -23.50 13.47
C GLY A 39 0.17 -24.64 13.09
N ILE A 40 -0.33 -25.89 13.01
CA ILE A 40 0.42 -27.06 12.55
C ILE A 40 0.18 -27.24 11.04
N PRO A 41 1.22 -27.39 10.21
CA PRO A 41 1.04 -27.58 8.77
C PRO A 41 0.16 -28.79 8.45
N ALA A 42 -0.76 -28.69 7.48
CA ALA A 42 -1.69 -29.78 7.14
C ALA A 42 -1.01 -31.14 6.85
N GLY A 43 0.21 -31.12 6.30
CA GLY A 43 1.01 -32.33 6.04
C GLY A 43 1.56 -33.02 7.29
N GLU A 44 1.49 -32.38 8.45
CA GLU A 44 1.92 -32.89 9.76
C GLU A 44 0.73 -33.18 10.68
N ILE A 45 -0.50 -32.87 10.26
CA ILE A 45 -1.71 -33.09 11.04
C ILE A 45 -2.19 -34.55 10.89
N GLN A 46 -2.37 -35.23 12.02
CA GLN A 46 -3.05 -36.51 12.09
C GLN A 46 -4.27 -36.41 13.02
N ILE A 47 -5.47 -36.61 12.46
CA ILE A 47 -6.75 -36.53 13.20
C ILE A 47 -7.21 -37.94 13.55
N THR A 48 -7.61 -38.14 14.80
CA THR A 48 -8.09 -39.41 15.35
C THR A 48 -9.44 -39.19 16.03
N TYR A 49 -10.43 -40.01 15.71
CA TYR A 49 -11.76 -40.00 16.32
C TYR A 49 -12.12 -41.43 16.74
N VAL A 50 -12.52 -41.62 18.00
CA VAL A 50 -12.81 -42.94 18.60
C VAL A 50 -11.70 -43.96 18.30
N GLU A 51 -10.46 -43.58 18.59
CA GLU A 51 -9.23 -44.38 18.37
C GLU A 51 -8.94 -44.75 16.90
N GLN A 52 -9.71 -44.24 15.93
CA GLN A 52 -9.47 -44.47 14.51
C GLN A 52 -8.91 -43.22 13.82
N PRO A 53 -7.75 -43.33 13.14
CA PRO A 53 -7.21 -42.24 12.36
C PRO A 53 -8.06 -42.00 11.11
N LEU A 54 -8.46 -40.75 10.88
CA LEU A 54 -9.17 -40.32 9.69
C LEU A 54 -8.14 -40.17 8.55
N LYS A 55 -8.30 -40.92 7.44
CA LYS A 55 -7.28 -41.06 6.39
C LYS A 55 -7.72 -40.62 5.00
N ASP A 56 -9.01 -40.66 4.70
CA ASP A 56 -9.53 -40.35 3.36
C ASP A 56 -9.90 -38.86 3.32
N PRO A 57 -9.13 -38.03 2.58
CA PRO A 57 -9.35 -36.58 2.56
C PRO A 57 -10.67 -36.18 1.90
N THR A 58 -11.28 -37.04 1.08
CA THR A 58 -12.52 -36.76 0.34
C THR A 58 -13.77 -37.21 1.08
N ARG A 59 -13.61 -37.90 2.21
CA ARG A 59 -14.74 -38.44 2.97
C ARG A 59 -15.24 -37.41 3.97
N ALA A 60 -16.56 -37.26 4.03
CA ALA A 60 -17.22 -36.36 4.97
C ALA A 60 -17.10 -36.82 6.43
N LEU A 61 -17.00 -35.87 7.36
CA LEU A 61 -16.87 -36.13 8.80
C LEU A 61 -18.04 -36.94 9.39
N GLY A 62 -19.26 -36.67 8.94
CA GLY A 62 -20.46 -37.42 9.36
C GLY A 62 -20.40 -38.88 8.93
N THR A 63 -19.73 -39.19 7.81
CA THR A 63 -19.49 -40.59 7.36
C THR A 63 -18.43 -41.30 8.20
N TYR A 64 -17.60 -40.56 8.94
CA TYR A 64 -16.72 -41.09 9.99
C TYR A 64 -17.43 -41.27 11.33
N GLY A 65 -18.70 -40.88 11.42
CA GLY A 65 -19.52 -41.02 12.62
C GLY A 65 -19.36 -39.88 13.62
N VAL A 66 -18.63 -38.81 13.26
CA VAL A 66 -18.48 -37.61 14.10
C VAL A 66 -19.84 -36.91 14.25
N LYS A 67 -20.24 -36.62 15.49
CA LYS A 67 -21.52 -35.98 15.83
C LYS A 67 -21.30 -34.65 16.53
N ASP A 68 -22.41 -33.94 16.72
CA ASP A 68 -22.46 -32.72 17.51
C ASP A 68 -22.06 -32.98 18.97
N GLY A 69 -21.09 -32.20 19.46
CA GLY A 69 -20.55 -32.31 20.82
C GLY A 69 -19.36 -33.26 20.97
N ASP A 70 -18.94 -33.94 19.89
CA ASP A 70 -17.86 -34.93 19.96
C ASP A 70 -16.47 -34.30 20.05
N VAL A 71 -15.54 -35.06 20.65
CA VAL A 71 -14.13 -34.68 20.75
C VAL A 71 -13.29 -35.48 19.75
N VAL A 72 -12.49 -34.78 18.95
CA VAL A 72 -11.48 -35.36 18.06
C VAL A 72 -10.08 -35.00 18.55
N VAL A 73 -9.12 -35.90 18.36
CA VAL A 73 -7.73 -35.72 18.79
C VAL A 73 -6.87 -35.37 17.58
N LEU A 74 -6.18 -34.24 17.66
CA LEU A 74 -5.22 -33.78 16.66
C LEU A 74 -3.80 -34.00 17.21
N ARG A 75 -2.98 -34.77 16.49
CA ARG A 75 -1.57 -35.00 16.82
C ARG A 75 -0.67 -34.52 15.69
N GLN A 76 0.49 -33.97 16.05
CA GLN A 76 1.54 -33.61 15.10
C GLN A 76 2.43 -34.84 14.78
N ALA A 77 2.40 -35.28 13.52
CA ALA A 77 3.20 -36.37 12.98
C ALA A 77 4.55 -35.88 12.42
N GLU A 78 5.55 -36.77 12.39
CA GLU A 78 6.86 -36.48 11.81
C GLU A 78 6.78 -36.37 10.28
N ARG A 79 7.37 -35.30 9.74
CA ARG A 79 7.48 -35.04 8.30
C ARG A 79 8.22 -36.20 7.63
N ARG A 80 7.52 -37.13 6.98
CA ARG A 80 8.18 -38.08 6.07
C ARG A 80 8.62 -37.35 4.81
N PRO A 81 9.85 -37.55 4.32
CA PRO A 81 10.24 -37.04 3.01
C PRO A 81 9.30 -37.63 1.94
N PRO A 82 8.89 -36.84 0.93
CA PRO A 82 7.97 -37.31 -0.08
C PRO A 82 8.57 -38.48 -0.87
N GLN A 83 7.76 -39.53 -1.07
CA GLN A 83 8.07 -40.62 -1.99
C GLN A 83 8.28 -40.06 -3.40
N THR A 84 9.45 -40.36 -3.96
CA THR A 84 9.80 -40.09 -5.36
C THR A 84 8.79 -40.72 -6.31
N GLN A 85 8.09 -39.90 -7.09
CA GLN A 85 7.37 -40.36 -8.28
C GLN A 85 8.34 -40.65 -9.45
N PRO A 86 7.99 -41.57 -10.36
CA PRO A 86 8.93 -42.10 -11.35
C PRO A 86 9.28 -41.09 -12.44
N ALA A 87 10.56 -41.08 -12.83
CA ALA A 87 11.10 -40.23 -13.89
C ALA A 87 10.70 -40.76 -15.28
N PHE A 88 10.26 -39.86 -16.17
CA PHE A 88 10.19 -40.11 -17.61
C PHE A 88 11.56 -39.83 -18.25
N PRO A 89 12.13 -40.74 -19.08
CA PRO A 89 13.43 -40.53 -19.71
C PRO A 89 13.27 -39.73 -21.01
N GLY A 90 13.99 -38.59 -21.16
CA GLY A 90 14.16 -37.95 -22.47
C GLY A 90 14.32 -36.43 -22.57
N LEU A 91 14.26 -35.66 -21.48
CA LEU A 91 14.46 -34.18 -21.55
C LEU A 91 15.55 -33.72 -20.55
N PRO A 92 16.42 -32.76 -20.92
CA PRO A 92 17.37 -32.19 -19.97
C PRO A 92 16.61 -31.44 -18.86
N ARG A 93 17.07 -31.64 -17.62
CA ARG A 93 16.49 -31.02 -16.42
C ARG A 93 16.74 -29.51 -16.46
N ILE A 94 15.67 -28.72 -16.55
CA ILE A 94 15.71 -27.30 -16.22
C ILE A 94 15.37 -27.18 -14.74
N ASP A 95 16.33 -26.71 -13.94
CA ASP A 95 16.18 -26.48 -12.50
C ASP A 95 15.77 -25.02 -12.24
N PHE A 96 14.49 -24.80 -11.90
CA PHE A 96 13.91 -23.48 -11.65
C PHE A 96 14.27 -22.90 -10.26
N ARG A 97 15.13 -23.56 -9.48
CA ARG A 97 15.58 -23.01 -8.18
C ARG A 97 16.62 -21.89 -8.28
N SER A 98 17.06 -21.53 -9.48
CA SER A 98 18.10 -20.52 -9.70
C SER A 98 17.66 -19.30 -10.52
N ILE A 99 16.37 -19.19 -10.88
CA ILE A 99 15.85 -17.95 -11.48
C ILE A 99 15.52 -16.97 -10.35
N ALA A 100 16.43 -16.03 -10.12
CA ALA A 100 16.20 -14.89 -9.26
C ALA A 100 15.23 -13.92 -9.95
N VAL A 101 14.02 -13.81 -9.40
CA VAL A 101 13.14 -12.66 -9.65
C VAL A 101 13.76 -11.47 -8.92
N PRO A 102 14.00 -10.31 -9.56
CA PRO A 102 14.54 -9.14 -8.87
C PRO A 102 13.55 -8.64 -7.82
N GLY A 103 14.03 -8.56 -6.57
CA GLY A 103 13.37 -7.85 -5.47
C GLY A 103 12.87 -8.73 -4.33
N THR A 104 13.77 -9.33 -3.53
CA THR A 104 13.45 -9.62 -2.11
C THR A 104 14.66 -9.52 -1.20
N SER A 105 14.49 -8.82 -0.07
CA SER A 105 15.01 -9.19 1.26
C SER A 105 14.23 -8.33 2.26
N SER A 106 13.17 -8.81 2.92
CA SER A 106 13.09 -9.78 4.04
C SER A 106 13.02 -9.09 5.41
N SER A 107 11.81 -9.04 6.01
CA SER A 107 11.52 -9.15 7.47
C SER A 107 10.04 -8.80 7.72
N THR A 108 9.11 -9.74 7.92
CA THR A 108 8.66 -10.36 9.20
C THR A 108 7.95 -9.41 10.17
N ASN A 109 6.75 -9.84 10.63
CA ASN A 109 5.89 -9.35 11.73
C ASN A 109 5.10 -8.06 11.48
N GLN A 110 3.89 -7.83 12.00
CA GLN A 110 2.78 -8.57 12.64
C GLN A 110 1.84 -7.46 13.15
N ARG A 111 0.55 -7.43 12.77
CA ARG A 111 -0.59 -7.13 13.68
C ARG A 111 -1.93 -7.05 12.91
N ALA A 112 -2.87 -7.87 13.35
CA ALA A 112 -4.31 -7.70 13.11
C ALA A 112 -4.89 -6.55 13.95
N PRO A 113 -6.11 -6.05 13.66
CA PRO A 113 -7.26 -6.62 14.36
C PRO A 113 -8.57 -6.80 13.55
N ARG A 114 -9.28 -7.88 13.90
CA ARG A 114 -10.75 -8.14 13.90
C ARG A 114 -11.52 -8.29 12.56
N PRO A 115 -12.13 -9.46 12.32
CA PRO A 115 -13.27 -9.62 11.41
C PRO A 115 -14.60 -9.40 12.12
N GLN A 116 -15.47 -8.59 11.52
CA GLN A 116 -16.91 -8.56 11.76
C GLN A 116 -17.59 -9.71 10.99
N GLN A 117 -18.74 -10.13 11.53
CA GLN A 117 -19.59 -11.24 11.10
C GLN A 117 -19.97 -11.21 9.59
N PRO A 118 -20.12 -12.37 8.92
CA PRO A 118 -20.71 -12.44 7.60
C PRO A 118 -22.24 -12.35 7.67
N ALA A 119 -22.81 -11.50 6.80
CA ALA A 119 -24.24 -11.37 6.55
C ALA A 119 -24.80 -12.59 5.75
N PRO A 120 -26.14 -12.82 5.76
CA PRO A 120 -26.77 -14.02 5.20
C PRO A 120 -26.86 -14.01 3.66
N PRO A 121 -27.17 -15.15 3.01
CA PRO A 121 -27.21 -15.26 1.56
C PRO A 121 -28.35 -14.41 0.96
N PRO A 122 -28.16 -13.81 -0.23
CA PRO A 122 -29.19 -12.96 -0.82
C PRO A 122 -30.38 -13.80 -1.31
N GLN A 123 -31.56 -13.44 -0.83
CA GLN A 123 -32.84 -13.84 -1.41
C GLN A 123 -33.00 -13.24 -2.83
N PRO A 124 -33.74 -13.88 -3.73
CA PRO A 124 -34.01 -13.34 -5.06
C PRO A 124 -35.03 -12.21 -4.96
N GLN A 125 -34.57 -10.97 -5.16
CA GLN A 125 -35.43 -9.79 -5.35
C GLN A 125 -35.44 -9.34 -6.82
N PRO A 126 -36.53 -8.67 -7.25
CA PRO A 126 -36.95 -8.62 -8.65
C PRO A 126 -36.03 -7.73 -9.47
N GLN A 127 -35.79 -8.15 -10.72
CA GLN A 127 -35.11 -7.34 -11.73
C GLN A 127 -35.73 -5.93 -11.81
N PRO A 128 -34.93 -4.85 -11.75
CA PRO A 128 -35.41 -3.54 -12.13
C PRO A 128 -35.70 -3.55 -13.65
N PRO A 129 -36.73 -2.83 -14.11
CA PRO A 129 -37.05 -2.76 -15.52
C PRO A 129 -35.87 -2.14 -16.30
N PRO A 130 -35.70 -2.49 -17.59
CA PRO A 130 -34.67 -1.89 -18.41
C PRO A 130 -34.84 -0.37 -18.44
N PRO A 131 -33.75 0.41 -18.42
CA PRO A 131 -33.86 1.85 -18.60
C PRO A 131 -34.51 2.12 -19.96
N PRO A 132 -35.38 3.15 -20.08
CA PRO A 132 -35.98 3.49 -21.35
C PRO A 132 -34.85 3.84 -22.32
N GLN A 133 -34.91 3.28 -23.51
CA GLN A 133 -34.19 3.78 -24.69
C GLN A 133 -34.58 5.24 -24.90
N ARG A 134 -33.88 6.15 -24.23
CA ARG A 134 -33.87 7.55 -24.61
C ARG A 134 -32.95 7.64 -25.80
N ALA A 135 -33.61 7.74 -26.95
CA ALA A 135 -33.06 8.22 -28.20
C ALA A 135 -32.01 9.30 -27.92
N ALA A 136 -30.79 9.03 -28.38
CA ALA A 136 -29.73 10.01 -28.43
C ALA A 136 -30.27 11.26 -29.14
N GLN A 137 -30.47 12.34 -28.39
CA GLN A 137 -30.60 13.66 -28.97
C GLN A 137 -29.21 14.05 -29.50
N PRO A 138 -29.07 14.39 -30.79
CA PRO A 138 -27.83 14.91 -31.33
C PRO A 138 -27.71 16.37 -30.90
N SER A 139 -26.76 16.67 -30.01
CA SER A 139 -26.35 18.04 -29.71
C SER A 139 -24.84 18.16 -29.89
N ALA A 140 -24.41 17.96 -31.13
CA ALA A 140 -23.20 18.54 -31.67
C ALA A 140 -23.59 19.11 -33.04
N PRO A 141 -23.16 20.33 -33.39
CA PRO A 141 -23.55 20.93 -34.65
C PRO A 141 -23.12 20.02 -35.79
N LEU A 142 -24.07 19.66 -36.65
CA LEU A 142 -23.86 18.99 -37.92
C LEU A 142 -22.84 19.79 -38.73
N ALA A 143 -21.55 19.46 -38.57
CA ALA A 143 -20.56 19.76 -39.58
C ALA A 143 -20.90 18.86 -40.79
N PHE A 144 -21.60 19.47 -41.74
CA PHE A 144 -21.81 19.04 -43.13
C PHE A 144 -21.07 17.73 -43.50
N ARG A 145 -21.80 16.61 -43.42
CA ARG A 145 -21.43 15.38 -44.13
C ARG A 145 -22.00 15.48 -45.55
N GLY A 146 -21.42 16.37 -46.36
CA GLY A 146 -21.57 16.31 -47.82
C GLY A 146 -20.64 15.23 -48.39
N PRO A 147 -20.92 14.68 -49.58
CA PRO A 147 -19.88 13.96 -50.32
C PRO A 147 -18.70 14.92 -50.46
N ALA A 148 -17.48 14.47 -50.16
CA ALA A 148 -16.29 15.28 -50.33
C ALA A 148 -16.33 15.89 -51.75
N PRO A 149 -16.40 17.22 -51.92
CA PRO A 149 -16.34 17.79 -53.24
C PRO A 149 -14.97 17.44 -53.80
N GLN A 150 -14.93 16.86 -54.99
CA GLN A 150 -13.74 16.39 -55.72
C GLN A 150 -12.82 17.55 -56.16
N GLY A 151 -12.51 18.48 -55.25
CA GLY A 151 -11.72 19.68 -55.50
C GLY A 151 -10.91 20.19 -54.31
N LEU A 152 -10.87 19.46 -53.19
CA LEU A 152 -10.05 19.81 -52.01
C LEU A 152 -8.57 19.36 -52.11
N ASP A 153 -8.22 18.65 -53.18
CA ASP A 153 -6.85 18.12 -53.38
C ASP A 153 -5.87 19.19 -53.89
N ASN A 154 -6.36 20.41 -54.16
CA ASN A 154 -5.54 21.49 -54.70
C ASN A 154 -5.34 22.60 -53.64
N PRO A 155 -4.16 22.65 -52.98
CA PRO A 155 -3.92 23.56 -51.84
C PRO A 155 -4.04 25.04 -52.24
N ALA A 156 -3.77 25.38 -53.50
CA ALA A 156 -3.92 26.74 -54.03
C ALA A 156 -5.39 27.21 -54.10
N LEU A 157 -6.31 26.32 -54.46
CA LEU A 157 -7.74 26.63 -54.52
C LEU A 157 -8.32 26.79 -53.11
N LEU A 158 -7.87 25.94 -52.17
CA LEU A 158 -8.25 26.01 -50.76
C LEU A 158 -7.75 27.29 -50.10
N GLN A 159 -6.51 27.69 -50.39
CA GLN A 159 -5.93 28.96 -49.94
C GLN A 159 -6.79 30.13 -50.41
N GLN A 160 -7.14 30.16 -51.69
CA GLN A 160 -7.96 31.21 -52.28
C GLN A 160 -9.37 31.26 -51.68
N MET A 161 -10.00 30.10 -51.48
CA MET A 161 -11.34 30.00 -50.88
C MET A 161 -11.37 30.54 -49.44
N LEU A 162 -10.38 30.16 -48.61
CA LEU A 162 -10.26 30.62 -47.23
C LEU A 162 -9.94 32.12 -47.12
N LEU A 163 -9.20 32.68 -48.08
CA LEU A 163 -8.95 34.13 -48.18
C LEU A 163 -10.18 34.90 -48.70
N THR A 164 -11.03 34.26 -49.50
CA THR A 164 -12.24 34.86 -50.08
C THR A 164 -13.39 34.90 -49.08
N ASN A 165 -13.39 34.04 -48.05
CA ASN A 165 -14.42 34.02 -47.01
C ASN A 165 -13.89 34.50 -45.64
N PRO A 166 -14.14 35.77 -45.25
CA PRO A 166 -13.64 36.35 -43.99
C PRO A 166 -14.13 35.62 -42.74
N HIS A 167 -15.31 35.00 -42.79
CA HIS A 167 -15.88 34.29 -41.65
C HIS A 167 -15.14 32.97 -41.37
N GLU A 168 -14.79 32.22 -42.41
CA GLU A 168 -14.00 30.98 -42.31
C GLU A 168 -12.58 31.25 -41.82
N LEU A 169 -11.97 32.34 -42.26
CA LEU A 169 -10.66 32.78 -41.79
C LEU A 169 -10.67 33.10 -40.29
N SER A 170 -11.74 33.72 -39.78
CA SER A 170 -11.90 34.02 -38.35
C SER A 170 -12.00 32.74 -37.53
N LEU A 171 -12.80 31.77 -37.97
CA LEU A 171 -12.94 30.48 -37.29
C LEU A 171 -11.64 29.66 -37.34
N LEU A 172 -10.90 29.73 -38.45
CA LEU A 172 -9.60 29.07 -38.59
C LEU A 172 -8.57 29.65 -37.62
N LYS A 173 -8.53 30.98 -37.45
CA LYS A 173 -7.65 31.65 -36.47
C LYS A 173 -7.95 31.22 -35.03
N GLU A 174 -9.22 31.05 -34.71
CA GLU A 174 -9.65 30.66 -33.36
C GLU A 174 -9.36 29.18 -33.06
N ARG A 175 -9.62 28.29 -34.02
CA ARG A 175 -9.50 26.84 -33.80
C ARG A 175 -8.15 26.25 -34.18
N ASN A 176 -7.40 26.92 -35.04
CA ASN A 176 -6.12 26.44 -35.56
C ASN A 176 -5.18 27.59 -35.97
N PRO A 177 -4.58 28.28 -34.99
CA PRO A 177 -3.69 29.42 -35.22
C PRO A 177 -2.52 29.12 -36.19
N PRO A 178 -1.81 27.97 -36.11
CA PRO A 178 -0.67 27.68 -36.97
C PRO A 178 -1.02 27.62 -38.47
N LEU A 179 -2.18 27.05 -38.81
CA LEU A 179 -2.63 26.98 -40.20
C LEU A 179 -3.12 28.35 -40.70
N ALA A 180 -3.75 29.14 -39.81
CA ALA A 180 -4.18 30.50 -40.13
C ALA A 180 -3.00 31.46 -40.36
N GLU A 181 -1.91 31.33 -39.60
CA GLU A 181 -0.68 32.11 -39.80
C GLU A 181 0.02 31.74 -41.12
N ALA A 182 0.09 30.44 -41.44
CA ALA A 182 0.64 29.98 -42.70
C ALA A 182 -0.19 30.50 -43.89
N LEU A 183 -1.52 30.54 -43.77
CA LEU A 183 -2.43 31.10 -44.77
C LEU A 183 -2.23 32.61 -44.98
N LEU A 184 -2.11 33.37 -43.88
CA LEU A 184 -1.94 34.83 -43.92
C LEU A 184 -0.56 35.29 -44.36
N SER A 185 0.46 34.43 -44.19
CA SER A 185 1.83 34.72 -44.61
C SER A 185 1.99 34.85 -46.13
N GLY A 186 0.99 34.42 -46.91
CA GLY A 186 1.00 34.48 -48.38
C GLY A 186 1.90 33.44 -49.05
N ASP A 187 2.61 32.63 -48.27
CA ASP A 187 3.49 31.57 -48.74
C ASP A 187 2.72 30.26 -48.95
N LEU A 188 2.47 29.94 -50.23
CA LEU A 188 1.72 28.75 -50.64
C LEU A 188 2.43 27.44 -50.25
N GLU A 189 3.77 27.40 -50.26
CA GLU A 189 4.51 26.19 -49.90
C GLU A 189 4.40 25.91 -48.40
N ARG A 190 4.53 26.95 -47.58
CA ARG A 190 4.37 26.86 -46.13
C ARG A 190 2.94 26.47 -45.73
N PHE A 191 1.94 27.06 -46.37
CA PHE A 191 0.53 26.69 -46.14
C PHE A 191 0.27 25.23 -46.49
N THR A 192 0.76 24.76 -47.64
CA THR A 192 0.59 23.38 -48.10
C THR A 192 1.24 22.38 -47.15
N LYS A 193 2.46 22.70 -46.65
CA LYS A 193 3.17 21.85 -45.70
C LYS A 193 2.40 21.69 -44.39
N VAL A 194 1.96 22.80 -43.78
CA VAL A 194 1.23 22.78 -42.51
C VAL A 194 -0.12 22.09 -42.66
N LEU A 195 -0.82 22.32 -43.77
CA LEU A 195 -2.08 21.64 -44.07
C LEU A 195 -1.91 20.12 -44.17
N LEU A 196 -0.88 19.66 -44.89
CA LEU A 196 -0.62 18.24 -45.09
C LEU A 196 -0.20 17.56 -43.78
N GLU A 197 0.64 18.20 -42.99
CA GLU A 197 1.07 17.71 -41.67
C GLU A 197 -0.12 17.57 -40.71
N GLN A 198 -1.00 18.57 -40.65
CA GLN A 198 -2.20 18.51 -39.82
C GLN A 198 -3.23 17.48 -40.31
N GLN A 199 -3.38 17.32 -41.63
CA GLN A 199 -4.23 16.26 -42.17
C GLN A 199 -3.69 14.88 -41.85
N GLN A 200 -2.37 14.68 -41.92
CA GLN A 200 -1.72 13.43 -41.56
C GLN A 200 -1.83 13.12 -40.07
N ASP A 201 -1.61 14.10 -39.20
CA ASP A 201 -1.76 13.92 -37.75
C ASP A 201 -3.20 13.64 -37.34
N ARG A 202 -4.16 14.30 -37.98
CA ARG A 202 -5.57 14.02 -37.77
C ARG A 202 -5.95 12.64 -38.29
N ALA A 203 -5.48 12.27 -39.48
CA ALA A 203 -5.69 10.94 -40.03
C ALA A 203 -5.07 9.85 -39.17
N LYS A 204 -3.86 10.06 -38.62
CA LYS A 204 -3.21 9.14 -37.69
C LYS A 204 -4.01 8.97 -36.40
N ARG A 205 -4.44 10.06 -35.75
CA ARG A 205 -5.26 10.01 -34.52
C ARG A 205 -6.62 9.36 -34.77
N ASP A 206 -7.27 9.69 -35.88
CA ASP A 206 -8.55 9.10 -36.26
C ASP A 206 -8.37 7.60 -36.59
N GLN A 207 -7.27 7.22 -37.25
CA GLN A 207 -6.96 5.84 -37.58
C GLN A 207 -6.59 5.01 -36.34
N GLU A 208 -5.88 5.59 -35.37
CA GLU A 208 -5.56 4.96 -34.08
C GLU A 208 -6.82 4.77 -33.23
N ARG A 209 -7.70 5.79 -33.18
CA ARG A 209 -9.00 5.72 -32.51
C ARG A 209 -9.92 4.68 -33.17
N ILE A 210 -9.98 4.65 -34.50
CA ILE A 210 -10.73 3.63 -35.26
C ILE A 210 -10.12 2.26 -35.02
N ARG A 211 -8.79 2.12 -34.96
CA ARG A 211 -8.12 0.86 -34.67
C ARG A 211 -8.43 0.36 -33.26
N LEU A 212 -8.51 1.23 -32.26
CA LEU A 212 -8.97 0.87 -30.90
C LEU A 212 -10.46 0.48 -30.86
N LEU A 213 -11.32 1.20 -31.59
CA LEU A 213 -12.76 0.93 -31.66
C LEU A 213 -13.13 -0.30 -32.52
N THR A 214 -12.27 -0.64 -33.48
CA THR A 214 -12.45 -1.76 -34.44
C THR A 214 -11.52 -2.93 -34.12
N ALA A 215 -10.70 -2.83 -33.06
CA ALA A 215 -9.90 -3.93 -32.58
C ALA A 215 -10.83 -5.08 -32.19
N ASP A 216 -10.40 -6.29 -32.53
CA ASP A 216 -11.06 -7.53 -32.12
C ASP A 216 -11.21 -7.52 -30.59
N PRO A 217 -12.38 -7.86 -30.02
CA PRO A 217 -12.58 -8.01 -28.58
C PRO A 217 -11.53 -8.90 -27.88
N PHE A 218 -10.75 -9.70 -28.62
CA PHE A 218 -9.68 -10.56 -28.11
C PHE A 218 -8.25 -10.03 -28.36
N ASP A 219 -8.07 -8.79 -28.80
CA ASP A 219 -6.75 -8.17 -28.96
C ASP A 219 -6.15 -7.79 -27.59
N LEU A 220 -5.09 -8.50 -27.21
CA LEU A 220 -4.45 -8.41 -25.89
C LEU A 220 -3.90 -7.00 -25.60
N GLU A 221 -3.43 -6.28 -26.62
CA GLU A 221 -2.87 -4.94 -26.43
C GLU A 221 -3.96 -3.88 -26.18
N ALA A 222 -5.12 -4.03 -26.84
CA ALA A 222 -6.28 -3.17 -26.62
C ALA A 222 -6.90 -3.44 -25.24
N GLN A 223 -7.01 -4.70 -24.83
CA GLN A 223 -7.48 -5.07 -23.50
C GLN A 223 -6.58 -4.53 -22.39
N ALA A 224 -5.24 -4.61 -22.55
CA ALA A 224 -4.30 -4.07 -21.56
C ALA A 224 -4.40 -2.54 -21.42
N LYS A 225 -4.61 -1.81 -22.53
CA LYS A 225 -4.83 -0.36 -22.49
C LYS A 225 -6.13 0.02 -21.79
N ILE A 226 -7.21 -0.72 -22.05
CA ILE A 226 -8.50 -0.53 -21.39
C ILE A 226 -8.40 -0.86 -19.89
N GLU A 227 -7.70 -1.93 -19.53
CA GLU A 227 -7.46 -2.31 -18.14
C GLU A 227 -6.69 -1.23 -17.37
N GLU A 228 -5.62 -0.69 -17.96
CA GLU A 228 -4.84 0.39 -17.34
C GLU A 228 -5.64 1.68 -17.19
N GLU A 229 -6.46 2.03 -18.18
CA GLU A 229 -7.34 3.21 -18.11
C GLU A 229 -8.41 3.06 -17.01
N ILE A 230 -9.02 1.87 -16.89
CA ILE A 230 -9.94 1.55 -15.79
C ILE A 230 -9.22 1.58 -14.44
N ARG A 231 -8.00 1.05 -14.36
CA ARG A 231 -7.20 1.06 -13.13
C ARG A 231 -6.91 2.48 -12.68
N GLN A 232 -6.47 3.35 -13.60
CA GLN A 232 -6.22 4.75 -13.29
C GLN A 232 -7.50 5.47 -12.86
N HIS A 233 -8.60 5.26 -13.57
CA HIS A 233 -9.89 5.85 -13.19
C HIS A 233 -10.33 5.42 -11.78
N ASN A 234 -10.22 4.12 -11.45
CA ASN A 234 -10.54 3.63 -10.12
C ASN A 234 -9.63 4.23 -9.02
N VAL A 235 -8.36 4.45 -9.34
CA VAL A 235 -7.41 5.09 -8.40
C VAL A 235 -7.77 6.56 -8.19
N GLU A 236 -8.10 7.29 -9.25
CA GLU A 236 -8.52 8.70 -9.18
C GLU A 236 -9.86 8.87 -8.46
N GLU A 237 -10.82 8.00 -8.73
CA GLU A 237 -12.12 8.01 -8.06
C GLU A 237 -11.95 7.70 -6.57
N ASN A 238 -11.16 6.68 -6.22
CA ASN A 238 -10.84 6.37 -4.83
C ASN A 238 -10.09 7.52 -4.13
N MET A 239 -9.18 8.21 -4.83
CA MET A 239 -8.51 9.40 -4.32
C MET A 239 -9.50 10.54 -4.04
N THR A 240 -10.42 10.76 -4.97
CA THR A 240 -11.46 11.79 -4.85
C THR A 240 -12.38 11.50 -3.66
N ILE A 241 -12.86 10.26 -3.55
CA ILE A 241 -13.66 9.80 -2.41
C ILE A 241 -12.89 9.98 -1.10
N ALA A 242 -11.61 9.62 -1.07
CA ALA A 242 -10.80 9.79 0.13
C ALA A 242 -10.66 11.27 0.52
N MET A 243 -10.50 12.18 -0.44
CA MET A 243 -10.42 13.62 -0.18
C MET A 243 -11.73 14.20 0.36
N GLU A 244 -12.88 13.69 -0.10
CA GLU A 244 -14.20 14.14 0.35
C GLU A 244 -14.58 13.54 1.72
N GLU A 245 -14.41 12.24 1.91
CA GLU A 245 -14.88 11.51 3.09
C GLU A 245 -13.87 11.52 4.25
N ALA A 246 -12.58 11.57 3.96
CA ALA A 246 -11.52 11.47 4.96
C ALA A 246 -10.37 12.46 4.69
N PRO A 247 -10.64 13.78 4.68
CA PRO A 247 -9.61 14.80 4.45
C PRO A 247 -8.46 14.73 5.48
N GLU A 248 -8.74 14.22 6.68
CA GLU A 248 -7.74 14.00 7.74
C GLU A 248 -6.68 12.96 7.36
N SER A 249 -6.97 12.03 6.45
CA SER A 249 -5.99 11.06 5.93
C SER A 249 -4.87 11.71 5.12
N PHE A 250 -5.11 12.94 4.63
CA PHE A 250 -4.13 13.76 3.92
C PHE A 250 -3.40 14.75 4.84
N GLY A 251 -3.84 14.85 6.10
CA GLY A 251 -3.20 15.68 7.11
C GLY A 251 -1.94 15.03 7.66
N GLN A 252 -0.88 15.81 7.82
CA GLN A 252 0.33 15.36 8.49
C GLN A 252 0.04 15.20 10.00
N VAL A 253 0.13 13.98 10.52
CA VAL A 253 -0.11 13.71 11.94
C VAL A 253 1.13 14.12 12.75
N VAL A 254 0.94 15.04 13.70
CA VAL A 254 1.98 15.48 14.62
C VAL A 254 2.32 14.35 15.60
N MET A 255 3.61 14.03 15.69
CA MET A 255 4.11 12.99 16.59
C MET A 255 3.98 13.40 18.06
N LEU A 256 3.78 12.41 18.94
CA LEU A 256 3.55 12.65 20.37
C LEU A 256 4.86 12.95 21.10
N TYR A 257 5.02 14.18 21.55
CA TYR A 257 6.15 14.59 22.39
C TYR A 257 5.65 15.21 23.69
N ILE A 258 6.42 15.05 24.76
CA ILE A 258 6.19 15.72 26.05
C ILE A 258 7.45 16.43 26.51
N ASN A 259 7.27 17.48 27.32
CA ASN A 259 8.38 18.09 28.05
C ASN A 259 8.66 17.29 29.33
N CYS A 260 9.93 17.00 29.56
CA CYS A 260 10.40 16.44 30.83
C CYS A 260 11.74 17.08 31.20
N LYS A 261 12.23 16.77 32.40
CA LYS A 261 13.58 17.15 32.83
C LYS A 261 14.31 15.93 33.35
N VAL A 262 15.59 15.81 32.99
CA VAL A 262 16.47 14.78 33.52
C VAL A 262 17.63 15.49 34.20
N ASN A 263 17.79 15.24 35.50
CA ASN A 263 18.81 15.93 36.32
C ASN A 263 18.73 17.47 36.21
N GLY A 264 17.52 18.03 36.10
CA GLY A 264 17.26 19.46 35.97
C GLY A 264 17.37 20.02 34.54
N HIS A 265 17.88 19.26 33.57
CA HIS A 265 18.00 19.70 32.18
C HIS A 265 16.71 19.38 31.39
N PRO A 266 16.18 20.32 30.59
CA PRO A 266 14.97 20.10 29.80
C PRO A 266 15.25 19.11 28.65
N VAL A 267 14.32 18.17 28.46
CA VAL A 267 14.39 17.11 27.46
C VAL A 267 12.99 16.96 26.83
N LYS A 268 12.94 16.86 25.51
CA LYS A 268 11.72 16.52 24.77
C LYS A 268 11.71 15.01 24.56
N ALA A 269 10.77 14.31 25.19
CA ALA A 269 10.66 12.87 25.08
C ALA A 269 9.60 12.50 24.04
N PHE A 270 9.98 11.68 23.06
CA PHE A 270 9.08 11.08 22.09
C PHE A 270 8.31 9.93 22.74
N VAL A 271 6.98 9.96 22.71
CA VAL A 271 6.12 8.94 23.34
C VAL A 271 5.77 7.88 22.31
N ASP A 272 6.32 6.68 22.46
CA ASP A 272 6.16 5.59 21.51
C ASP A 272 5.76 4.28 22.19
N SER A 273 4.48 3.93 22.07
CA SER A 273 3.95 2.65 22.58
C SER A 273 4.37 1.43 21.74
N GLY A 274 4.87 1.64 20.52
CA GLY A 274 5.41 0.61 19.64
C GLY A 274 6.84 0.19 20.00
N ALA A 275 7.59 1.05 20.68
CA ALA A 275 8.91 0.72 21.18
C ALA A 275 8.85 -0.10 22.46
N GLN A 276 9.55 -1.23 22.49
CA GLN A 276 9.60 -2.09 23.69
C GLN A 276 10.39 -1.44 24.84
N MET A 277 11.46 -0.71 24.52
CA MET A 277 12.39 -0.15 25.50
C MET A 277 12.45 1.37 25.41
N THR A 278 12.56 2.02 26.57
CA THR A 278 12.89 3.44 26.67
C THR A 278 14.37 3.65 26.38
N ILE A 279 14.66 4.66 25.56
CA ILE A 279 15.99 4.94 25.04
C ILE A 279 16.32 6.42 25.24
N MET A 280 17.60 6.72 25.46
CA MET A 280 18.14 8.08 25.45
C MET A 280 19.40 8.15 24.58
N SER A 281 19.60 9.25 23.85
CA SER A 281 20.81 9.46 23.08
C SER A 281 22.02 9.75 23.97
N GLN A 282 23.23 9.45 23.49
CA GLN A 282 24.47 9.77 24.18
C GLN A 282 24.59 11.27 24.43
N ALA A 283 24.30 12.08 23.40
CA ALA A 283 24.35 13.55 23.50
C ALA A 283 23.41 14.08 24.60
N CYS A 284 22.21 13.50 24.72
CA CYS A 284 21.28 13.86 25.80
C CYS A 284 21.80 13.41 27.17
N ALA A 285 22.38 12.21 27.28
CA ALA A 285 22.95 11.72 28.54
C ALA A 285 24.15 12.56 29.03
N GLU A 286 25.00 13.03 28.11
CA GLU A 286 26.10 13.97 28.36
C GLU A 286 25.58 15.33 28.81
N ARG A 287 24.61 15.89 28.06
CA ARG A 287 23.98 17.18 28.38
C ARG A 287 23.26 17.17 29.73
N CYS A 288 22.62 16.07 30.08
CA CYS A 288 21.96 15.87 31.37
C CYS A 288 22.95 15.51 32.49
N ASN A 289 24.24 15.35 32.20
CA ASN A 289 25.29 14.97 33.15
C ASN A 289 24.99 13.65 33.92
N ILE A 290 24.43 12.67 33.20
CA ILE A 290 24.11 11.34 33.75
C ILE A 290 25.01 10.22 33.20
N MET A 291 26.05 10.56 32.42
CA MET A 291 27.01 9.58 31.88
C MET A 291 27.66 8.71 32.96
N ARG A 292 27.81 9.24 34.18
CA ARG A 292 28.31 8.51 35.36
C ARG A 292 27.41 7.34 35.82
N LEU A 293 26.14 7.32 35.39
CA LEU A 293 25.16 6.28 35.75
C LEU A 293 25.07 5.17 34.70
N VAL A 294 25.76 5.31 33.58
CA VAL A 294 25.68 4.38 32.44
C VAL A 294 26.52 3.15 32.71
N ASP A 295 25.84 2.01 32.88
CA ASP A 295 26.48 0.71 33.02
C ASP A 295 26.87 0.15 31.64
N ARG A 296 28.16 0.24 31.32
CA ARG A 296 28.73 -0.24 30.04
C ARG A 296 28.75 -1.76 29.91
N ARG A 297 28.48 -2.53 30.96
CA ARG A 297 28.34 -4.00 30.85
C ARG A 297 27.14 -4.40 30.00
N TRP A 298 26.19 -3.49 29.86
CA TRP A 298 25.01 -3.62 29.01
C TRP A 298 25.23 -3.01 27.60
N ALA A 299 26.48 -2.71 27.24
CA ALA A 299 26.82 -2.33 25.88
C ALA A 299 26.54 -3.50 24.92
N GLY A 300 26.09 -3.18 23.71
CA GLY A 300 25.71 -4.18 22.73
C GLY A 300 25.20 -3.54 21.44
N ILE A 301 24.61 -4.37 20.59
CA ILE A 301 23.99 -3.90 19.34
C ILE A 301 22.49 -4.15 19.46
N ALA A 302 21.70 -3.08 19.47
CA ALA A 302 20.25 -3.17 19.36
C ALA A 302 19.90 -3.59 17.93
N LYS A 303 19.30 -4.78 17.78
CA LYS A 303 18.68 -5.21 16.53
C LYS A 303 17.20 -4.83 16.57
N GLY A 304 16.82 -3.80 15.80
CA GLY A 304 15.45 -3.30 15.64
C GLY A 304 15.22 -2.82 14.20
N VAL A 305 14.53 -1.68 14.02
CA VAL A 305 14.37 -0.97 12.72
C VAL A 305 15.70 -0.34 12.26
N GLY A 306 16.77 -1.14 12.26
CA GLY A 306 18.16 -0.72 12.10
C GLY A 306 19.10 -1.39 13.12
N THR A 307 20.40 -1.33 12.83
CA THR A 307 21.46 -1.69 13.77
C THR A 307 21.95 -0.42 14.47
N GLN A 308 21.69 -0.30 15.76
CA GLN A 308 22.18 0.81 16.56
C GLN A 308 23.04 0.31 17.73
N LYS A 309 24.15 1.00 18.00
CA LYS A 309 25.08 0.62 19.05
C LYS A 309 24.60 1.16 20.40
N ILE A 310 24.35 0.23 21.32
CA ILE A 310 24.04 0.54 22.72
C ILE A 310 25.36 0.74 23.45
N ILE A 311 25.54 1.92 24.05
CA ILE A 311 26.72 2.27 24.86
C ILE A 311 26.63 1.63 26.24
N GLY A 312 25.43 1.52 26.79
CA GLY A 312 25.16 0.93 28.09
C GLY A 312 23.73 1.19 28.52
N ARG A 313 23.44 0.92 29.80
CA ARG A 313 22.10 1.10 30.38
C ARG A 313 22.16 1.91 31.66
N VAL A 314 21.21 2.83 31.82
CA VAL A 314 20.93 3.49 33.10
C VAL A 314 19.83 2.69 33.79
N HIS A 315 20.19 2.07 34.92
CA HIS A 315 19.26 1.20 35.67
C HIS A 315 18.18 1.98 36.39
N LEU A 316 18.51 3.18 36.86
CA LEU A 316 17.61 4.05 37.60
C LEU A 316 18.05 5.50 37.47
N ALA A 317 17.18 6.35 36.91
CA ALA A 317 17.29 7.80 36.95
C ALA A 317 15.90 8.41 37.16
N GLN A 318 15.87 9.57 37.81
CA GLN A 318 14.63 10.32 38.01
C GLN A 318 14.35 11.18 36.78
N VAL A 319 13.25 10.89 36.11
CA VAL A 319 12.71 11.70 35.02
C VAL A 319 11.60 12.56 35.60
N GLN A 320 11.81 13.87 35.59
CA GLN A 320 10.82 14.80 36.10
C GLN A 320 9.81 15.14 34.99
N ILE A 321 8.53 14.90 35.25
CA ILE A 321 7.43 15.32 34.38
C ILE A 321 6.55 16.25 35.21
N GLU A 322 6.40 17.50 34.75
CA GLU A 322 5.81 18.58 35.55
C GLU A 322 6.47 18.69 36.95
N GLY A 323 5.74 18.37 38.02
CA GLY A 323 6.23 18.36 39.40
C GLY A 323 6.72 17.01 39.92
N ASP A 324 6.47 15.92 39.19
CA ASP A 324 6.70 14.56 39.68
C ASP A 324 8.02 13.97 39.20
N PHE A 325 8.66 13.18 40.05
CA PHE A 325 9.89 12.47 39.73
C PHE A 325 9.60 10.98 39.53
N LEU A 326 9.71 10.53 38.29
CA LEU A 326 9.45 9.15 37.91
C LEU A 326 10.76 8.34 37.87
N PRO A 327 10.86 7.24 38.62
CA PRO A 327 12.01 6.35 38.54
C PRO A 327 11.99 5.52 37.26
N CYS A 328 12.81 5.92 36.27
CA CYS A 328 12.88 5.28 34.97
C CYS A 328 14.23 4.57 34.74
N SER A 329 14.20 3.53 33.91
CA SER A 329 15.39 2.82 33.40
C SER A 329 15.41 2.91 31.88
N PHE A 330 16.56 3.16 31.27
CA PHE A 330 16.65 3.32 29.82
C PHE A 330 18.04 2.96 29.28
N SER A 331 18.08 2.54 28.02
CA SER A 331 19.32 2.24 27.31
C SER A 331 19.89 3.49 26.64
N ILE A 332 21.21 3.63 26.62
CA ILE A 332 21.89 4.75 25.95
C ILE A 332 22.39 4.31 24.58
N LEU A 333 21.99 5.03 23.54
CA LEU A 333 22.42 4.79 22.16
C LEU A 333 23.32 5.92 21.65
N GLU A 334 24.30 5.58 20.81
CA GLU A 334 25.29 6.54 20.26
C GLU A 334 24.62 7.51 19.29
N ASP A 335 24.03 6.99 18.21
CA ASP A 335 23.42 7.79 17.16
C ASP A 335 21.91 7.64 17.16
N GLN A 336 21.20 8.71 17.53
CA GLN A 336 19.75 8.80 17.47
C GLN A 336 19.31 10.25 17.22
N PRO A 337 18.35 10.49 16.31
CA PRO A 337 17.95 11.86 15.97
C PRO A 337 17.17 12.58 17.07
N MET A 338 16.53 11.84 17.99
CA MET A 338 15.78 12.40 19.12
C MET A 338 16.55 12.22 20.43
N ASP A 339 16.32 13.13 21.39
CA ASP A 339 16.99 13.10 22.70
C ASP A 339 16.61 11.88 23.54
N MET A 340 15.31 11.62 23.65
CA MET A 340 14.76 10.57 24.48
C MET A 340 13.49 10.00 23.86
N LEU A 341 13.36 8.67 23.90
CA LEU A 341 12.17 7.93 23.52
C LEU A 341 11.62 7.23 24.75
N LEU A 342 10.37 7.54 25.11
CA LEU A 342 9.61 6.90 26.18
C LEU A 342 8.85 5.70 25.62
N GLY A 343 9.38 4.52 25.88
CA GLY A 343 8.87 3.25 25.38
C GLY A 343 7.80 2.63 26.26
N LEU A 344 7.24 1.52 25.78
CA LEU A 344 6.18 0.78 26.44
C LEU A 344 6.57 0.24 27.82
N ASP A 345 7.85 -0.03 28.06
CA ASP A 345 8.37 -0.47 29.35
C ASP A 345 8.09 0.55 30.47
N MET A 346 8.40 1.83 30.24
CA MET A 346 8.17 2.89 31.22
C MET A 346 6.71 3.34 31.22
N LEU A 347 6.05 3.38 30.05
CA LEU A 347 4.61 3.68 29.97
C LEU A 347 3.79 2.68 30.80
N LYS A 348 4.06 1.37 30.70
CA LYS A 348 3.39 0.36 31.53
C LYS A 348 3.78 0.45 33.00
N ARG A 349 5.06 0.69 33.30
CA ARG A 349 5.57 0.79 34.68
C ARG A 349 4.86 1.89 35.48
N HIS A 350 4.63 3.04 34.84
CA HIS A 350 3.97 4.19 35.46
C HIS A 350 2.46 4.26 35.14
N GLN A 351 1.90 3.18 34.58
CA GLN A 351 0.50 3.07 34.20
C GLN A 351 0.00 4.28 33.39
N CYS A 352 0.81 4.75 32.44
CA CYS A 352 0.49 5.92 31.66
C CYS A 352 -0.73 5.68 30.76
N SER A 353 -1.56 6.71 30.61
CA SER A 353 -2.66 6.75 29.64
C SER A 353 -2.39 7.84 28.61
N ILE A 354 -2.29 7.44 27.34
CA ILE A 354 -2.15 8.35 26.20
C ILE A 354 -3.57 8.80 25.83
N ASP A 355 -3.98 9.97 26.30
CA ASP A 355 -5.30 10.54 26.02
C ASP A 355 -5.22 11.47 24.81
N LEU A 356 -5.51 10.93 23.63
CA LEU A 356 -5.54 11.68 22.37
C LEU A 356 -6.75 12.62 22.27
N LYS A 357 -7.82 12.38 23.04
CA LYS A 357 -9.00 13.26 23.04
C LYS A 357 -8.69 14.58 23.74
N LYS A 358 -7.96 14.53 24.84
CA LYS A 358 -7.49 15.72 25.56
C LYS A 358 -6.12 16.22 25.09
N SER A 359 -5.41 15.43 24.29
CA SER A 359 -4.02 15.67 23.89
C SER A 359 -3.06 15.79 25.09
N VAL A 360 -3.17 14.84 26.04
CA VAL A 360 -2.31 14.77 27.23
C VAL A 360 -1.81 13.36 27.50
N LEU A 361 -0.64 13.26 28.11
CA LEU A 361 -0.16 12.04 28.74
C LEU A 361 -0.49 12.09 30.23
N VAL A 362 -1.33 11.15 30.68
CA VAL A 362 -1.69 11.00 32.09
C VAL A 362 -0.78 9.97 32.74
N ILE A 363 -0.16 10.31 33.86
CA ILE A 363 0.65 9.40 34.67
C ILE A 363 -0.23 8.90 35.81
N SER A 364 -0.84 7.71 35.67
CA SER A 364 -1.84 7.25 36.64
C SER A 364 -1.27 6.98 38.03
N THR A 365 0.03 6.72 38.17
CA THR A 365 0.65 6.51 39.49
C THR A 365 0.62 7.76 40.37
N THR A 366 0.66 8.96 39.78
CA THR A 366 0.68 10.24 40.51
C THR A 366 -0.55 11.10 40.25
N GLY A 367 -1.29 10.82 39.19
CA GLY A 367 -2.43 11.62 38.74
C GLY A 367 -2.04 12.87 37.94
N THR A 368 -0.75 13.06 37.67
CA THR A 368 -0.25 14.20 36.90
C THR A 368 -0.53 14.02 35.42
N GLU A 369 -0.94 15.12 34.77
CA GLU A 369 -1.16 15.19 33.33
C GLU A 369 -0.15 16.17 32.72
N THR A 370 0.45 15.81 31.59
CA THR A 370 1.29 16.72 30.80
C THR A 370 0.77 16.79 29.37
N ARG A 371 0.77 17.98 28.77
CA ARG A 371 0.26 18.18 27.41
C ARG A 371 1.23 17.67 26.36
N PHE A 372 0.71 17.13 25.26
CA PHE A 372 1.55 16.89 24.09
C PHE A 372 1.99 18.22 23.47
N LEU A 373 3.20 18.24 22.91
CA LEU A 373 3.75 19.42 22.23
C LEU A 373 3.04 19.67 20.91
N SER A 374 2.85 20.95 20.57
CA SER A 374 2.40 21.36 19.24
C SER A 374 3.53 21.24 18.21
N GLU A 375 3.18 21.24 16.92
CA GLU A 375 4.14 21.15 15.82
C GLU A 375 5.28 22.18 15.90
N SER A 376 4.97 23.41 16.28
CA SER A 376 5.94 24.50 16.48
C SER A 376 6.95 24.24 17.59
N GLU A 377 6.60 23.40 18.55
CA GLU A 377 7.43 23.06 19.71
C GLU A 377 8.24 21.77 19.48
N LEU A 378 8.11 21.11 18.33
CA LEU A 378 8.82 19.87 18.03
C LEU A 378 10.31 20.10 17.70
N PRO A 379 11.18 19.12 18.00
CA PRO A 379 12.57 19.11 17.50
C PRO A 379 12.62 19.14 15.97
N GLU A 380 13.68 19.71 15.39
CA GLU A 380 13.82 19.81 13.92
C GLU A 380 13.75 18.47 13.22
N CYS A 381 14.33 17.41 13.80
CA CYS A 381 14.25 16.06 13.26
C CYS A 381 12.81 15.51 13.18
N ALA A 382 11.91 15.93 14.08
CA ALA A 382 10.50 15.55 14.06
C ALA A 382 9.67 16.44 13.12
N ARG A 383 10.12 17.68 12.85
CA ARG A 383 9.55 18.55 11.82
C ARG A 383 9.92 18.07 10.41
N LEU A 384 11.17 17.67 10.21
CA LEU A 384 11.75 17.31 8.91
C LEU A 384 11.45 15.88 8.46
N ALA A 385 11.19 14.94 9.38
CA ALA A 385 10.84 13.57 9.01
C ALA A 385 9.59 13.48 8.10
N TYR A 386 8.76 14.53 8.08
CA TYR A 386 7.53 14.58 7.27
C TYR A 386 7.19 15.96 6.68
N GLY A 387 8.05 16.99 6.79
CA GLY A 387 7.71 18.37 6.42
C GLY A 387 8.76 19.14 5.59
N ALA A 388 8.31 19.60 4.42
CA ALA A 388 8.70 20.79 3.63
C ALA A 388 9.89 20.77 2.64
N GLU A 389 10.97 20.00 2.77
CA GLU A 389 12.07 20.09 1.78
C GLU A 389 11.82 19.34 0.45
N GLY A 390 10.64 18.72 0.27
CA GLY A 390 10.24 18.07 -0.99
C GLY A 390 9.10 18.76 -1.75
N ARG A 391 8.57 19.87 -1.23
CA ARG A 391 7.42 20.58 -1.83
C ARG A 391 7.67 22.05 -2.16
N GLU A 392 8.82 22.60 -1.80
CA GLU A 392 9.23 23.91 -2.29
C GLU A 392 10.03 23.72 -3.60
N ASP A 393 9.44 24.22 -4.69
CA ASP A 393 10.03 24.41 -6.03
C ASP A 393 10.23 23.20 -6.96
N ALA A 394 9.21 22.35 -7.09
CA ALA A 394 9.02 21.67 -8.37
C ALA A 394 7.58 21.89 -8.85
N ARG A 395 7.41 22.78 -9.84
CA ARG A 395 6.12 22.95 -10.49
C ARG A 395 5.70 21.57 -11.05
N PRO A 396 4.42 21.17 -10.92
CA PRO A 396 3.96 19.87 -11.44
C PRO A 396 4.33 19.63 -12.91
N GLU A 397 4.42 20.70 -13.71
CA GLU A 397 4.89 20.69 -15.09
C GLU A 397 6.38 20.29 -15.23
N GLU A 398 7.26 20.71 -14.33
CA GLU A 398 8.70 20.40 -14.38
C GLU A 398 9.00 18.94 -13.99
N VAL A 399 8.17 18.35 -13.11
CA VAL A 399 8.28 16.92 -12.75
C VAL A 399 7.80 16.05 -13.91
N ALA A 400 6.67 16.41 -14.53
CA ALA A 400 6.14 15.72 -15.71
C ALA A 400 7.08 15.81 -16.92
N ASP A 401 7.67 16.99 -17.18
CA ASP A 401 8.65 17.18 -18.26
C ASP A 401 9.93 16.37 -18.03
N ARG A 402 10.37 16.24 -16.76
CA ARG A 402 11.56 15.45 -16.42
C ARG A 402 11.31 13.95 -16.58
N GLU A 403 10.15 13.45 -16.17
CA GLU A 403 9.77 12.05 -16.38
C GLU A 403 9.60 11.73 -17.87
N LEU A 404 9.02 12.64 -18.65
CA LEU A 404 8.90 12.50 -20.10
C LEU A 404 10.27 12.50 -20.79
N ALA A 405 11.19 13.36 -20.36
CA ALA A 405 12.57 13.41 -20.88
C ALA A 405 13.35 12.12 -20.58
N GLU A 406 13.20 11.57 -19.37
CA GLU A 406 13.83 10.29 -19.00
C GLU A 406 13.24 9.10 -19.79
N ALA A 407 11.92 9.09 -20.02
CA ALA A 407 11.27 8.06 -20.83
C ALA A 407 11.71 8.10 -22.31
N LEU A 408 11.89 9.32 -22.85
CA LEU A 408 12.44 9.52 -24.20
C LEU A 408 13.90 9.09 -24.29
N GLN A 409 14.73 9.38 -23.30
CA GLN A 409 16.13 8.95 -23.28
C GLN A 409 16.29 7.43 -23.22
N ARG A 410 15.46 6.73 -22.44
CA ARG A 410 15.46 5.26 -22.40
C ARG A 410 15.03 4.67 -23.72
N SER A 411 13.97 5.20 -24.34
CA SER A 411 13.54 4.79 -25.68
C SER A 411 14.64 4.98 -26.73
N ILE A 412 15.41 6.07 -26.66
CA ILE A 412 16.52 6.32 -27.59
C ILE A 412 17.68 5.33 -27.37
N GLN A 413 17.98 4.97 -26.12
CA GLN A 413 19.02 3.97 -25.81
C GLN A 413 18.63 2.56 -26.27
N GLU A 414 17.36 2.18 -26.11
CA GLU A 414 16.84 0.90 -26.57
C GLU A 414 16.74 0.82 -28.11
N SER A 415 16.46 1.94 -28.77
CA SER A 415 16.43 2.03 -30.24
C SER A 415 17.80 1.97 -30.90
N GLY A 416 18.89 2.19 -30.15
CA GLY A 416 20.26 2.18 -30.66
C GLY A 416 20.99 0.84 -30.55
N GLN A 417 20.34 -0.20 -30.01
CA GLN A 417 20.93 -1.54 -29.82
C GLN A 417 20.45 -2.59 -30.84
N HIS A 418 19.80 -2.19 -31.93
CA HIS A 418 19.39 -3.08 -33.01
C HIS A 418 20.10 -2.83 -34.34
#